data_AF-A0A7X8IRB6-F1
#
_entry.id   AF-A0A7X8IRB6-F1
#
_cell.length_a   1.000
_cell.length_b   1.000
_cell.length_c   1.000
_cell.angle_alpha   90.00
_cell.angle_beta   90.00
_cell.angle_gamma   90.00
#
_symmetry.space_group_name_H-M   'P 1'
#
loop_
_entity.id
_entity.type
_entity.pdbx_description
1 polymer ?
#
loop_
_entity_poly.entity_id
_entity_poly.type
_entity_poly.pdbx_seq_one_letter_code
_entity_poly.pdbx_strand_id
1 'polypeptide(L)' 'MKIKKQVIVAGGGAAGMIAAISARRIGAEVTILERNPQFAHRALSNFTIEGTLRFFEKLGIEPK' A
#
# COMPACT_ATOMS: atom_id res chain seq x y z
N MET A 1 -21.85 -11.13 -12.64
CA MET A 1 -20.59 -10.64 -12.05
C MET A 1 -20.24 -9.30 -12.67
N LYS A 2 -19.94 -8.25 -11.87
CA LYS A 2 -19.36 -7.01 -12.41
C LYS A 2 -17.88 -7.25 -12.73
N ILE A 3 -17.47 -6.97 -13.96
CA ILE A 3 -16.05 -6.99 -14.34
C ILE A 3 -15.35 -5.86 -13.59
N LYS A 4 -14.33 -6.18 -12.78
CA LYS A 4 -13.48 -5.17 -12.16
C LYS A 4 -12.42 -4.73 -13.16
N LYS A 5 -12.16 -3.43 -13.23
CA LYS A 5 -11.04 -2.89 -14.02
C LYS A 5 -9.74 -3.41 -13.42
N GLN A 6 -8.85 -3.94 -14.26
CA GLN A 6 -7.50 -4.33 -13.85
C GLN A 6 -6.53 -3.18 -14.13
N VAL A 7 -5.70 -2.85 -13.15
CA VAL A 7 -4.74 -1.75 -13.22
C VAL A 7 -3.37 -2.27 -12.79
N ILE A 8 -2.36 -2.04 -13.63
CA ILE A 8 -0.96 -2.30 -13.29
C ILE A 8 -0.29 -0.95 -13.04
N VAL A 9 0.40 -0.84 -11.91
CA VAL A 9 1.23 0.33 -11.57
C VAL A 9 2.70 -0.08 -11.64
N ALA A 10 3.46 0.53 -12.55
CA ALA A 10 4.90 0.32 -12.66
C ALA A 10 5.63 1.36 -11.80
N GLY A 11 6.22 0.91 -10.69
CA GLY A 11 6.85 1.74 -9.66
C GLY A 11 6.07 1.71 -8.34
N GLY A 12 6.74 1.31 -7.27
CA GLY A 12 6.25 1.25 -5.89
C GLY A 12 6.65 2.45 -5.04
N GLY A 13 7.26 3.48 -5.64
CA GLY A 13 7.55 4.76 -5.01
C GLY A 13 6.29 5.49 -4.49
N ALA A 14 6.46 6.63 -3.83
CA ALA A 14 5.34 7.39 -3.24
C ALA A 14 4.21 7.69 -4.25
N ALA A 15 4.55 8.15 -5.47
CA ALA A 15 3.58 8.42 -6.51
C ALA A 15 2.85 7.15 -6.99
N GLY A 16 3.57 6.05 -7.17
CA GLY A 16 2.99 4.76 -7.57
C GLY A 16 2.05 4.18 -6.52
N MET A 17 2.42 4.29 -5.24
CA MET A 17 1.55 3.93 -4.12
C MET A 17 0.26 4.76 -4.08
N ILE A 18 0.34 6.08 -4.27
CA ILE A 18 -0.85 6.94 -4.31
C ILE A 18 -1.74 6.59 -5.51
N ALA A 19 -1.16 6.34 -6.69
CA ALA A 19 -1.90 5.89 -7.86
C ALA A 19 -2.61 4.54 -7.61
N ALA A 20 -1.91 3.58 -7.00
CA ALA A 20 -2.45 2.27 -6.67
C ALA A 20 -3.60 2.35 -5.66
N ILE A 21 -3.44 3.13 -4.59
CA ILE A 21 -4.49 3.36 -3.58
C ILE A 21 -5.72 4.02 -4.21
N SER A 22 -5.51 5.02 -5.06
CA SER A 22 -6.59 5.73 -5.76
C SER A 22 -7.38 4.80 -6.68
N ALA A 23 -6.68 3.98 -7.48
CA ALA A 23 -7.30 2.97 -8.33
C ALA A 23 -8.06 1.92 -7.50
N ARG A 24 -7.51 1.48 -6.37
CA ARG A 24 -8.16 0.51 -5.49
C ARG A 24 -9.42 1.07 -4.81
N ARG A 25 -9.42 2.35 -4.44
CA ARG A 25 -10.57 3.06 -3.84
C ARG A 25 -11.76 3.17 -4.79
N ILE A 26 -11.51 3.27 -6.10
CA ILE A 26 -12.57 3.27 -7.12
C ILE A 26 -12.98 1.85 -7.57
N GLY A 27 -12.50 0.81 -6.89
CA GLY A 27 -12.93 -0.58 -7.09
C GLY A 27 -12.15 -1.39 -8.13
N ALA A 28 -11.01 -0.87 -8.62
CA ALA A 28 -10.13 -1.64 -9.49
C ALA A 28 -9.38 -2.74 -8.73
N GLU A 29 -9.04 -3.80 -9.46
CA GLU A 29 -8.04 -4.78 -9.07
C GLU A 29 -6.67 -4.25 -9.47
N VAL A 30 -5.74 -4.13 -8.52
CA VAL A 30 -4.48 -3.40 -8.72
C VAL A 30 -3.28 -4.30 -8.44
N THR A 31 -2.31 -4.31 -9.35
CA THR A 31 -0.99 -4.94 -9.17
C THR A 31 0.10 -3.87 -9.25
N ILE A 32 1.05 -3.87 -8.32
CA ILE A 32 2.22 -2.97 -8.35
C ILE A 32 3.45 -3.77 -8.75
N LEU A 33 4.18 -3.29 -9.75
CA LEU A 33 5.47 -3.83 -10.17
C LEU A 33 6.57 -2.89 -9.67
N GLU A 34 7.36 -3.33 -8.69
CA GLU A 34 8.51 -2.57 -8.17
C GLU A 34 9.76 -3.44 -8.27
N ARG A 35 10.81 -2.90 -8.88
CA ARG A 35 12.09 -3.61 -9.09
C ARG A 35 12.96 -3.59 -7.82
N ASN A 36 12.85 -2.54 -7.02
CA ASN A 36 13.61 -2.33 -5.81
C ASN A 36 12.73 -2.45 -4.54
N PRO A 37 12.69 -3.61 -3.88
CA PRO A 37 11.90 -3.79 -2.66
C PRO A 37 12.40 -2.94 -1.48
N GLN A 38 13.63 -2.38 -1.56
CA GLN A 38 14.19 -1.53 -0.53
C GLN A 38 13.45 -0.19 -0.40
N PHE A 39 12.65 0.23 -1.40
CA PHE A 39 11.81 1.42 -1.26
C PHE A 39 10.81 1.25 -0.12
N ALA A 40 10.10 0.12 -0.06
CA ALA A 40 9.19 -0.19 1.04
C ALA A 40 9.96 -0.24 2.37
N HIS A 41 11.16 -0.82 2.36
CA HIS A 41 12.01 -0.86 3.55
C HIS A 41 12.38 0.55 4.05
N ARG A 42 12.79 1.48 3.18
CA ARG A 42 13.08 2.87 3.58
C ARG A 42 11.85 3.64 4.04
N ALA A 43 10.70 3.42 3.41
CA ALA A 43 9.45 4.06 3.82
C ALA A 43 8.99 3.58 5.20
N LEU A 44 9.22 2.30 5.50
CA LEU A 44 8.81 1.66 6.75
C LEU A 44 9.89 1.70 7.83
N SER A 45 11.17 1.93 7.50
CA SER A 45 12.28 1.89 8.47
C SER A 45 12.22 2.98 9.53
N ASN A 46 11.44 4.04 9.29
CA ASN A 46 11.21 5.11 10.25
C ASN A 46 10.04 4.83 11.20
N PHE A 47 9.31 3.72 11.02
CA PHE A 47 8.28 3.33 11.98
C PHE A 47 8.94 2.70 13.20
N THR A 48 8.72 3.30 14.37
CA THR A 48 9.00 2.60 15.63
C THR A 48 7.99 1.49 15.85
N ILE A 49 8.28 0.56 16.76
CA ILE A 49 7.34 -0.50 17.14
C ILE A 49 6.03 0.13 17.62
N GLU A 50 6.10 1.15 18.47
CA GLU A 50 4.93 1.86 18.98
C GLU A 50 4.19 2.61 17.87
N GLY A 51 4.92 3.18 16.89
CA GLY A 51 4.33 3.82 15.72
C GLY A 51 3.55 2.84 14.85
N THR A 52 4.07 1.62 14.72
CA THR A 52 3.43 0.52 13.99
C THR A 52 2.17 0.05 14.71
N LEU A 53 2.26 -0.22 16.01
CA LEU A 53 1.12 -0.65 16.82
C LEU A 53 -0.02 0.39 16.79
N ARG A 54 0.31 1.69 17.02
CA ARG A 54 -0.67 2.78 16.92
C ARG A 54 -1.30 2.93 15.54
N PHE A 55 -0.53 2.66 14.47
CA PHE A 55 -1.07 2.70 13.11
C PHE A 55 -2.15 1.63 12.91
N PHE A 56 -1.90 0.40 13.36
CA PHE A 56 -2.88 -0.68 13.27
C PHE A 56 -4.10 -0.45 14.19
N GLU A 57 -3.89 0.03 15.41
CA GLU A 57 -4.98 0.42 16.32
C GLU A 57 -5.89 1.48 15.67
N LYS A 58 -5.33 2.51 15.03
CA LYS A 58 -6.10 3.54 14.30
C LYS A 58 -6.90 2.98 13.12
N LEU A 59 -6.47 1.86 12.55
CA LEU A 59 -7.21 1.15 11.51
C LEU A 59 -8.25 0.18 12.09
N GLY A 60 -8.39 0.10 13.41
CA GLY A 60 -9.29 -0.84 14.09
C GLY A 60 -8.78 -2.28 14.08
N ILE A 61 -7.48 -2.48 13.85
CA ILE A 61 -6.84 -3.79 13.84
C ILE A 61 -6.08 -3.92 15.16
N GLU A 62 -6.48 -4.89 15.98
CA GLU A 62 -5.81 -5.20 17.24
C GLU A 62 -4.70 -6.24 16.97
N PRO A 63 -3.41 -5.86 17.02
CA PRO A 63 -2.32 -6.81 16.87
C PRO A 63 -2.28 -7.72 18.11
N LYS A 64 -2.35 -9.04 17.90
CA LYS A 64 -2.19 -10.06 18.95
C LYS A 64 -0.80 -10.65 18.94
#